data_AF-A0AAD8A5X8-F1
#
_entry.id   AF-A0AAD8A5X8-F1
#
_cell.length_a   1.000
_cell.length_b   1.000
_cell.length_c   1.000
_cell.angle_alpha   90.00
_cell.angle_beta   90.00
_cell.angle_gamma   90.00
#
_symmetry.space_group_name_H-M   'P 1'
#
loop_
_entity.id
_entity.type
_entity.pdbx_description
1 polymer ?
#
loop_
_entity_poly.entity_id
_entity_poly.type
_entity_poly.pdbx_seq_one_letter_code
_entity_poly.pdbx_strand_id
1 'polypeptide(L)' 'IYPHDRRKYNYKVIPQLTRASDTLRQVNIKQRSCYFSSEKYLRFFRKFTQKNCLFDCLANLTLEECKCFPRYLP' A
#
# COMPACT_ATOMS: atom_id res chain seq x y z
N ILE A 1 16.97 18.28 33.14
CA ILE A 1 17.41 17.17 32.26
C ILE A 1 16.32 17.04 31.21
N TYR A 2 16.26 17.84 30.15
CA TYR A 2 17.18 18.02 29.03
C TYR A 2 17.21 19.51 28.62
N PRO A 3 18.33 20.06 28.11
CA PRO A 3 18.37 21.45 27.67
C PRO A 3 17.51 21.63 26.41
N HIS A 4 16.64 22.64 26.42
CA HIS A 4 15.88 23.05 25.25
C HIS A 4 16.82 23.68 24.21
N ASP A 5 17.40 22.83 23.35
CA ASP A 5 18.16 23.26 22.18
C ASP A 5 17.20 23.90 21.17
N ARG A 6 17.31 25.23 21.00
CA ARG A 6 16.51 26.04 20.06
C ARG A 6 17.12 26.12 18.67
N ARG A 7 18.02 25.20 18.29
CA ARG A 7 18.55 25.15 16.93
C ARG A 7 17.48 24.74 15.93
N LYS A 8 17.21 25.63 14.98
CA LYS A 8 16.40 25.32 13.80
C LYS A 8 17.28 24.60 12.79
N TYR A 9 16.89 23.39 12.41
CA TYR A 9 17.52 22.63 11.35
C TYR A 9 16.67 22.68 10.08
N ASN A 10 17.28 23.04 8.96
CA ASN A 10 16.65 22.97 7.65
C ASN A 10 17.11 21.68 6.97
N TYR A 11 16.24 20.68 6.92
CA TYR A 11 16.48 19.44 6.20
C TYR A 11 15.72 19.44 4.87
N LYS A 12 16.35 18.93 3.81
CA LYS A 12 15.71 18.72 2.51
C LYS A 12 15.72 17.23 2.21
N VAL A 13 14.55 16.60 2.30
CA VAL A 13 14.37 15.19 1.92
C VAL A 13 13.91 15.14 0.48
N ILE A 14 14.68 14.49 -0.38
CA ILE A 14 14.31 14.25 -1.78
C ILE A 14 14.12 12.74 -1.95
N PRO A 15 12.88 12.26 -2.20
CA PRO A 15 12.64 10.84 -2.39
C PRO A 15 13.20 10.37 -3.73
N GLN A 16 13.86 9.22 -3.72
CA GLN A 16 14.20 8.47 -4.92
C GLN A 16 13.17 7.35 -5.08
N LEU A 17 12.46 7.32 -6.21
CA LEU A 17 11.38 6.36 -6.45
C LEU A 17 11.71 5.47 -7.64
N THR A 18 11.98 4.20 -7.36
CA THR A 18 12.12 3.18 -8.40
C THR A 18 10.75 2.59 -8.70
N ARG A 19 10.31 2.65 -9.96
CA ARG A 19 9.09 2.00 -10.45
C ARG A 19 9.45 0.85 -11.37
N ALA A 20 8.60 -0.17 -11.39
CA ALA A 20 8.69 -1.20 -12.41
C ALA A 20 8.49 -0.59 -13.80
N SER A 21 9.30 -1.03 -14.77
CA SER A 21 9.16 -0.60 -16.17
C SER A 21 7.78 -0.99 -16.71
N ASP A 22 7.16 -0.10 -17.48
CA ASP A 22 5.87 -0.40 -18.14
C ASP A 22 5.98 -1.54 -19.15
N THR A 23 7.17 -1.82 -19.69
CA THR A 23 7.40 -2.99 -20.58
C THR A 23 7.12 -4.32 -19.88
N LEU A 24 7.30 -4.40 -18.55
CA LEU A 24 6.99 -5.60 -17.77
C LEU A 24 5.50 -5.94 -17.76
N ARG A 25 4.62 -5.01 -18.17
CA ARG A 25 3.19 -5.28 -18.33
C ARG A 25 2.91 -6.34 -19.40
N GLN A 26 3.79 -6.48 -20.38
CA GLN A 26 3.69 -7.47 -21.45
C GLN A 26 3.96 -8.90 -20.96
N VAL A 27 4.72 -9.06 -19.87
CA VAL A 27 4.97 -10.36 -19.25
C VAL A 27 3.73 -10.79 -18.46
N ASN A 28 3.28 -12.03 -18.67
CA ASN A 28 2.09 -12.54 -17.98
C ASN A 28 2.26 -12.49 -16.46
N ILE A 29 1.21 -12.12 -15.72
CA ILE A 29 1.17 -12.07 -14.25
C ILE A 29 1.72 -13.37 -13.63
N LYS A 30 1.34 -14.53 -14.17
CA LYS A 30 1.80 -15.84 -13.66
C LYS A 30 3.32 -16.04 -13.77
N GLN A 31 3.95 -15.42 -14.76
CA GLN A 31 5.40 -15.53 -14.98
C GLN A 31 6.19 -14.54 -14.11
N ARG A 32 5.68 -13.32 -13.94
CA ARG A 32 6.36 -12.29 -13.13
C ARG A 32 6.03 -12.34 -11.63
N SER A 33 4.99 -13.06 -11.24
CA SER A 33 4.56 -13.28 -9.84
C SER A 33 4.29 -12.00 -9.04
N CYS A 34 4.01 -10.89 -9.71
CA CYS A 34 3.67 -9.61 -9.08
C CYS A 34 2.61 -8.84 -9.89
N TYR A 35 1.92 -7.92 -9.21
CA TYR A 35 0.84 -7.11 -9.78
C TYR A 35 1.23 -5.62 -9.79
N PHE A 36 0.93 -4.95 -10.89
CA PHE A 36 0.85 -3.50 -10.94
C PHE A 36 -0.40 -3.01 -10.21
N SER A 37 -0.41 -1.72 -9.86
CA SER A 37 -1.44 -1.09 -9.03
C SER A 37 -2.87 -1.17 -9.59
N SER A 38 -3.04 -1.48 -10.88
CA SER A 38 -4.32 -1.56 -11.58
C SER A 38 -4.74 -2.98 -11.97
N GLU A 39 -3.93 -3.99 -11.66
CA GLU A 39 -4.12 -5.35 -12.20
C GLU A 39 -4.87 -6.28 -11.26
N LYS A 40 -4.84 -5.98 -9.95
CA LYS A 40 -5.57 -6.74 -8.94
C LYS A 40 -6.70 -5.89 -8.40
N TYR A 41 -7.91 -6.40 -8.55
CA TYR A 41 -9.09 -5.87 -7.88
C TYR A 41 -9.01 -6.15 -6.38
N LEU A 42 -9.36 -5.15 -5.58
CA LEU A 42 -9.54 -5.23 -4.14
C LEU A 42 -10.94 -4.71 -3.83
N ARG A 43 -11.63 -5.31 -2.87
CA ARG A 43 -13.03 -4.99 -2.53
C ARG A 43 -13.17 -3.58 -1.94
N PHE A 44 -12.23 -3.18 -1.09
CA PHE A 44 -12.28 -1.91 -0.33
C PHE A 44 -11.32 -0.84 -0.89
N PHE A 45 -10.43 -1.19 -1.84
CA PHE A 45 -9.39 -0.27 -2.32
C PHE A 45 -9.31 -0.23 -3.85
N ARG A 46 -9.17 0.98 -4.41
CA ARG A 46 -9.07 1.16 -5.87
C ARG A 46 -7.72 0.78 -6.48
N LYS A 47 -6.66 0.72 -5.67
CA LYS A 47 -5.29 0.49 -6.14
C LYS A 47 -4.65 -0.64 -5.37
N PHE A 48 -4.05 -1.57 -6.09
CA PHE A 48 -3.22 -2.61 -5.50
C PHE A 48 -1.92 -2.01 -4.94
N THR A 49 -1.73 -2.23 -3.65
CA THR A 49 -0.47 -2.12 -2.93
C THR A 49 -0.41 -3.29 -1.95
N GLN A 50 0.78 -3.66 -1.46
CA GLN A 50 0.90 -4.71 -0.45
C GLN A 50 0.02 -4.40 0.77
N LYS A 51 0.08 -3.15 1.26
CA LYS A 51 -0.72 -2.69 2.39
C LYS A 51 -2.22 -2.85 2.12
N ASN A 52 -2.71 -2.35 0.99
CA ASN A 52 -4.14 -2.44 0.66
C ASN A 52 -4.58 -3.90 0.51
N CYS A 53 -3.76 -4.76 -0.08
CA CYS A 53 -4.05 -6.19 -0.21
C CYS A 53 -4.21 -6.87 1.17
N LEU A 54 -3.34 -6.54 2.13
CA LEU A 54 -3.43 -7.08 3.48
C LEU A 54 -4.68 -6.58 4.22
N PHE A 55 -5.00 -5.29 4.10
CA PHE A 55 -6.23 -4.75 4.69
C PHE A 55 -7.49 -5.33 4.07
N ASP A 56 -7.53 -5.48 2.74
CA ASP A 56 -8.66 -6.08 2.03
C ASP A 56 -8.89 -7.53 2.47
N CYS A 57 -7.80 -8.30 2.60
CA CYS A 57 -7.82 -9.67 3.10
C CYS A 57 -8.36 -9.76 4.53
N LEU A 58 -7.81 -8.93 5.44
CA LEU A 58 -8.27 -8.87 6.82
C LEU A 58 -9.73 -8.44 6.92
N ALA A 59 -10.15 -7.48 6.11
CA ALA A 59 -11.54 -7.01 6.05
C ALA A 59 -12.48 -8.11 5.55
N ASN A 60 -12.07 -8.90 4.56
CA ASN A 60 -12.87 -10.03 4.08
C ASN A 60 -13.06 -11.10 5.18
N LEU A 61 -11.98 -11.48 5.87
CA LEU A 61 -12.05 -12.40 7.02
C LEU A 61 -12.95 -11.83 8.13
N THR A 62 -12.79 -10.54 8.47
CA THR A 62 -13.62 -9.88 9.49
C THR A 62 -15.10 -9.88 9.12
N LEU A 63 -15.41 -9.65 7.85
CA LEU A 63 -16.80 -9.70 7.37
C LEU A 63 -17.37 -11.12 7.41
N GLU A 64 -16.56 -12.13 7.10
CA GLU A 64 -16.98 -13.53 7.15
C GLU A 64 -17.28 -13.98 8.58
N GLU A 65 -16.41 -13.65 9.53
CA GLU A 65 -16.52 -14.07 10.93
C GLU A 65 -17.47 -13.19 11.75
N CYS A 66 -17.27 -11.87 11.70
CA CYS A 66 -17.95 -10.91 12.58
C CYS A 66 -19.18 -10.24 11.92
N LYS A 67 -19.41 -10.46 10.62
CA LYS A 67 -20.51 -9.84 9.84
C LYS A 67 -20.50 -8.30 9.85
N CYS A 68 -19.35 -7.69 10.10
CA CYS A 68 -19.16 -6.24 10.10
C CYS A 68 -17.77 -5.86 9.56
N PHE A 69 -17.54 -4.57 9.32
CA PHE A 69 -16.24 -4.05 8.90
C PHE A 69 -15.82 -2.83 9.74
N PRO A 70 -14.52 -2.62 9.97
CA PRO A 70 -14.03 -1.45 10.68
C PRO A 70 -14.41 -0.14 10.00
N ARG A 71 -14.81 0.86 10.79
CA ARG A 71 -15.29 2.17 10.30
C ARG A 71 -14.24 2.99 9.54
N TYR A 72 -12.96 2.67 9.71
CA TYR A 72 -11.86 3.36 9.02
C TYR A 72 -11.55 2.77 7.63
N LEU A 73 -12.15 1.63 7.28
CA LEU A 73 -12.05 1.13 5.91
C LEU A 73 -12.81 2.07 4.96
N PRO A 74 -12.32 2.27 3.74
CA PRO A 74 -12.93 3.17 2.77
C PRO A 74 -14.36 2.78 2.37
#